data_AF-A0A9D6DVR0-F1
#
_entry.id   AF-A0A9D6DVR0-F1
#
_cell.length_a   1.000
_cell.length_b   1.000
_cell.length_c   1.000
_cell.angle_alpha   90.00
_cell.angle_beta   90.00
_cell.angle_gamma   90.00
#
_symmetry.space_group_name_H-M   'P 1'
#
loop_
_entity.id
_entity.type
_entity.pdbx_description
1 polymer ?
#
loop_
_entity_poly.entity_id
_entity_poly.type
_entity_poly.pdbx_seq_one_letter_code
_entity_poly.pdbx_strand_id
1 'polypeptide(L)'
;MQKNKVRLFTLLMAVLCCSGCATGSYYYKYQGAAGGFSEVKIQDDLFKVAYSENQFVSPETAEDFALLRSADVAIQNGYKYFVILEQKSDVQKTSVDMPSYSTTMASGSIYPATYSGSMIGNTINYGGGTYVYSRPSTSNMIKCFKEKPENLPTIIYDAVQVRDSIKTKHSIR
;
A
#
# COMPACT_ATOMS: atom_id res chain seq x y z
N MET A 1 23.22 -34.00 -36.58
CA MET A 1 23.42 -32.68 -35.92
C MET A 1 22.14 -31.83 -35.77
N GLN A 2 21.02 -32.09 -36.47
CA GLN A 2 19.80 -31.27 -36.38
C GLN A 2 19.01 -31.40 -35.05
N LYS A 3 18.95 -32.58 -34.43
CA LYS A 3 18.16 -32.81 -33.19
C LYS A 3 18.62 -31.97 -31.99
N ASN A 4 19.92 -31.63 -31.91
CA ASN A 4 20.47 -30.80 -30.82
C ASN A 4 20.10 -29.32 -30.99
N LYS A 5 19.96 -28.84 -32.24
CA LYS A 5 19.56 -27.45 -32.52
C LYS A 5 18.09 -27.21 -32.16
N VAL A 6 17.22 -28.20 -32.40
CA VAL A 6 15.79 -28.12 -32.02
C VAL A 6 15.63 -28.13 -30.49
N ARG A 7 16.33 -29.02 -29.76
CA ARG A 7 16.31 -29.04 -28.30
C ARG A 7 16.84 -27.75 -27.66
N LEU A 8 17.90 -27.17 -28.24
CA LEU A 8 18.46 -25.89 -27.78
C LEU A 8 17.48 -24.73 -28.00
N PHE A 9 16.74 -24.74 -29.11
CA PHE A 9 15.71 -23.73 -29.40
C PHE A 9 14.49 -23.85 -28.48
N THR A 10 14.05 -25.07 -28.16
CA THR A 10 12.95 -25.31 -27.21
C THR A 10 13.34 -24.88 -25.79
N LEU A 11 14.59 -25.12 -25.38
CA LEU A 11 15.10 -24.69 -24.07
C LEU A 11 15.20 -23.16 -23.96
N LEU A 12 15.65 -22.49 -25.04
CA LEU A 12 15.75 -21.02 -25.10
C LEU A 12 14.38 -20.34 -24.99
N MET A 13 13.35 -20.94 -25.62
CA MET A 13 11.98 -20.42 -25.61
C MET A 13 11.28 -20.62 -24.26
N ALA A 14 11.63 -21.69 -23.52
CA ALA A 14 11.13 -21.94 -22.16
C ALA A 14 11.74 -20.98 -21.13
N VAL A 15 13.02 -20.59 -21.27
CA VAL A 15 13.68 -19.62 -20.37
C VAL A 15 13.11 -18.20 -20.54
N LEU A 16 12.69 -17.80 -21.76
CA LEU A 16 12.03 -16.51 -21.98
C LEU A 16 10.64 -16.40 -21.32
N CYS A 17 9.97 -17.53 -21.04
CA CYS A 17 8.65 -17.50 -20.40
C CYS A 17 8.71 -17.34 -18.86
N CYS A 18 9.89 -17.52 -18.24
CA CYS A 18 10.04 -17.48 -16.78
C CYS A 18 10.55 -16.15 -16.21
N SER A 19 10.81 -15.12 -17.04
CA SER A 19 11.29 -13.79 -16.61
C SER A 19 10.17 -12.81 -16.20
N GLY A 20 8.98 -13.31 -15.88
CA GLY A 20 7.77 -12.49 -15.66
C GLY A 20 7.34 -12.25 -14.21
N CYS A 21 8.03 -12.79 -13.19
CA CYS A 21 7.73 -12.43 -11.79
C CYS A 21 8.46 -11.16 -11.38
N ALA A 22 8.29 -10.09 -12.15
CA ALA A 22 8.63 -8.75 -11.67
C ALA A 22 7.59 -8.38 -10.62
N THR A 23 8.03 -8.32 -9.36
CA THR A 23 7.28 -7.79 -8.21
C THR A 23 6.49 -6.57 -8.65
N GLY A 24 5.15 -6.66 -8.57
CA GLY A 24 4.25 -5.68 -9.16
C GLY A 24 4.62 -4.26 -8.74
N SER A 25 4.77 -3.37 -9.73
CA SER A 25 4.99 -1.95 -9.48
C SER A 25 3.88 -1.43 -8.57
N TYR A 26 4.24 -0.95 -7.37
CA TYR A 26 3.32 -0.34 -6.41
C TYR A 26 2.68 0.97 -6.93
N TYR A 27 3.06 1.39 -8.13
CA TYR A 27 2.54 2.57 -8.79
C TYR A 27 1.48 2.19 -9.84
N TYR A 28 0.22 2.14 -9.40
CA TYR A 28 -0.92 1.86 -10.25
C TYR A 28 -2.14 2.70 -9.84
N LYS A 29 -3.09 2.88 -10.75
CA LYS A 29 -4.31 3.66 -10.51
C LYS A 29 -5.15 2.99 -9.40
N TYR A 30 -5.78 3.79 -8.56
CA TYR A 30 -6.60 3.33 -7.44
C TYR A 30 -7.64 2.27 -7.86
N GLN A 31 -7.59 1.11 -7.21
CA GLN A 31 -8.45 -0.06 -7.42
C GLN A 31 -9.15 -0.49 -6.12
N GLY A 32 -9.68 0.47 -5.36
CA GLY A 32 -10.49 0.18 -4.17
C GLY A 32 -9.68 -0.51 -3.08
N ALA A 33 -9.99 -1.78 -2.83
CA ALA A 33 -9.34 -2.59 -1.80
C ALA A 33 -7.88 -2.94 -2.10
N ALA A 34 -7.41 -2.81 -3.35
CA ALA A 34 -6.00 -3.03 -3.67
C ALA A 34 -5.13 -1.85 -3.21
N GLY A 35 -5.63 -0.61 -3.30
CA GLY A 35 -4.82 0.59 -3.18
C GLY A 35 -4.60 1.27 -4.54
N GLY A 36 -3.64 2.20 -4.60
CA GLY A 36 -3.20 2.93 -5.78
C GLY A 36 -3.29 4.47 -5.66
N PHE A 37 -2.97 5.16 -6.76
CA PHE A 37 -3.08 6.61 -6.87
C PHE A 37 -4.44 7.07 -7.43
N SER A 38 -4.89 8.21 -6.97
CA SER A 38 -6.08 8.91 -7.46
C SER A 38 -5.77 10.40 -7.60
N GLU A 39 -6.49 11.06 -8.51
CA GLU A 39 -6.35 12.49 -8.71
C GLU A 39 -7.70 13.14 -9.00
N VAL A 40 -7.81 14.39 -8.58
CA VAL A 40 -8.97 15.23 -8.81
C VAL A 40 -8.49 16.59 -9.26
N LYS A 41 -8.94 17.03 -10.44
CA LYS A 41 -8.74 18.39 -10.91
C LYS A 41 -9.71 19.31 -10.16
N ILE A 42 -9.18 20.24 -9.36
CA ILE A 42 -9.97 21.21 -8.60
C ILE A 42 -10.17 22.48 -9.43
N GLN A 43 -9.10 22.95 -10.08
CA GLN A 43 -9.09 24.05 -11.04
C GLN A 43 -8.12 23.72 -12.19
N ASP A 44 -7.98 24.62 -13.17
CA ASP A 44 -7.09 24.39 -14.32
C ASP A 44 -5.62 24.18 -13.92
N ASP A 45 -5.14 24.90 -12.92
CA ASP A 45 -3.78 24.84 -12.39
C ASP A 45 -3.70 24.20 -10.99
N LEU A 46 -4.83 23.69 -10.45
CA LEU A 46 -4.90 23.14 -9.09
C LEU A 46 -5.42 21.70 -9.10
N PHE A 47 -4.61 20.79 -8.59
CA PHE A 47 -4.91 19.36 -8.54
C PHE A 47 -4.76 18.83 -7.13
N LYS A 48 -5.64 17.89 -6.76
CA LYS A 48 -5.50 17.08 -5.55
C LYS A 48 -5.10 15.68 -5.96
N VAL A 49 -3.97 15.21 -5.47
CA VAL A 49 -3.41 13.89 -5.75
C VAL A 49 -3.34 13.12 -4.45
N ALA A 50 -3.86 11.89 -4.45
CA ALA A 50 -3.83 11.02 -3.29
C ALA A 50 -3.28 9.64 -3.66
N TYR A 51 -2.45 9.08 -2.80
CA TYR A 51 -1.93 7.73 -2.92
C TYR A 51 -2.24 6.97 -1.63
N SER A 52 -2.70 5.73 -1.75
CA SER A 52 -2.96 4.86 -0.61
C SER A 52 -2.67 3.41 -0.98
N GLU A 53 -2.00 2.68 -0.10
CA GLU A 53 -1.59 1.30 -0.39
C GLU A 53 -1.73 0.40 0.85
N ASN A 54 -1.46 -0.90 0.66
CA ASN A 54 -1.56 -1.92 1.71
C ASN A 54 -0.41 -1.82 2.74
N GLN A 55 -0.50 -2.64 3.78
CA GLN A 55 0.43 -2.66 4.94
C GLN A 55 1.90 -2.97 4.64
N PHE A 56 2.22 -3.38 3.41
CA PHE A 56 3.57 -3.71 2.99
C PHE A 56 4.37 -2.49 2.54
N VAL A 57 3.70 -1.34 2.38
CA VAL A 57 4.31 -0.07 1.97
C VAL A 57 4.54 0.79 3.21
N SER A 58 5.71 1.44 3.29
CA SER A 58 6.00 2.39 4.36
C SER A 58 5.29 3.73 4.09
N PRO A 59 4.97 4.52 5.13
CA PRO A 59 4.42 5.87 4.96
C PRO A 59 5.30 6.75 4.05
N GLU A 60 6.62 6.65 4.19
CA GLU A 60 7.58 7.38 3.34
C GLU A 60 7.45 7.00 1.86
N THR A 61 7.26 5.71 1.56
CA THR A 61 7.04 5.25 0.18
C THR A 61 5.70 5.74 -0.36
N ALA A 62 4.67 5.84 0.49
CA ALA A 62 3.39 6.44 0.09
C ALA A 62 3.51 7.94 -0.24
N GLU A 63 4.34 8.67 0.51
CA GLU A 63 4.67 10.07 0.25
C GLU A 63 5.45 10.23 -1.07
N ASP A 64 6.47 9.40 -1.30
CA ASP A 64 7.22 9.36 -2.55
C ASP A 64 6.28 9.11 -3.75
N PHE A 65 5.34 8.17 -3.65
CA PHE A 65 4.41 7.89 -4.75
C PHE A 65 3.35 8.96 -4.95
N ALA A 66 2.88 9.61 -3.88
CA ALA A 66 2.02 10.79 -4.01
C ALA A 66 2.75 11.93 -4.74
N LEU A 67 4.04 12.11 -4.44
CA LEU A 67 4.90 13.11 -5.09
C LEU A 67 5.19 12.75 -6.56
N LEU A 68 5.47 11.48 -6.85
CA LEU A 68 5.61 10.97 -8.22
C LEU A 68 4.35 11.21 -9.04
N ARG A 69 3.17 10.91 -8.48
CA ARG A 69 1.91 11.16 -9.18
C ARG A 69 1.66 12.65 -9.40
N SER A 70 2.04 13.48 -8.44
CA SER A 70 1.95 14.94 -8.57
C SER A 70 2.76 15.45 -9.76
N ALA A 71 3.98 14.95 -9.92
CA ALA A 71 4.82 15.26 -11.07
C ALA A 71 4.23 14.76 -12.40
N ASP A 72 3.72 13.53 -12.43
CA ASP A 72 3.06 12.99 -13.64
C ASP A 72 1.83 13.82 -14.04
N VAL A 73 1.00 14.25 -13.08
CA VAL A 73 -0.17 15.11 -13.35
C VAL A 73 0.25 16.45 -13.95
N ALA A 74 1.30 17.07 -13.41
CA ALA A 74 1.82 18.32 -13.95
C ALA A 74 2.26 18.15 -15.42
N ILE A 75 3.04 17.10 -15.70
CA ILE A 75 3.54 16.81 -17.06
C ILE A 75 2.39 16.47 -18.02
N GLN A 76 1.43 15.65 -17.59
CA GLN A 76 0.27 15.26 -18.39
C GLN A 76 -0.60 16.46 -18.79
N ASN A 77 -0.66 17.49 -17.96
CA ASN A 77 -1.41 18.73 -18.24
C ASN A 77 -0.55 19.83 -18.90
N GLY A 78 0.72 19.55 -19.26
CA GLY A 78 1.60 20.48 -19.96
C GLY A 78 2.27 21.54 -19.07
N TYR A 79 2.36 21.29 -17.77
CA TYR A 79 3.08 22.12 -16.81
C TYR A 79 4.50 21.58 -16.55
N LYS A 80 5.43 22.47 -16.23
CA LYS A 80 6.83 22.11 -15.95
C LYS A 80 7.17 22.11 -14.46
N TYR A 81 6.51 23.00 -13.71
CA TYR A 81 6.75 23.20 -12.29
C TYR A 81 5.47 22.99 -11.50
N PHE A 82 5.61 22.57 -10.25
CA PHE A 82 4.51 22.55 -9.31
C PHE A 82 4.99 22.89 -7.90
N VAL A 83 4.06 23.33 -7.07
CA VAL A 83 4.26 23.54 -5.64
C VAL A 83 3.22 22.72 -4.88
N ILE A 84 3.60 22.24 -3.70
CA ILE A 84 2.68 21.57 -2.79
C ILE A 84 2.12 22.64 -1.86
N LEU A 85 0.82 22.90 -1.94
CA LEU A 85 0.11 23.84 -1.08
C LEU A 85 -0.25 23.19 0.27
N GLU A 86 -0.63 21.91 0.22
CA GLU A 86 -1.03 21.15 1.38
C GLU A 86 -0.57 19.70 1.19
N GLN A 87 0.02 19.12 2.23
CA GLN A 87 0.34 17.69 2.30
C GLN A 87 -0.31 17.13 3.56
N LYS A 88 -1.06 16.05 3.39
CA LYS A 88 -1.67 15.29 4.49
C LYS A 88 -1.24 13.84 4.37
N SER A 89 -0.51 13.35 5.37
CA SER A 89 -0.09 11.96 5.51
C SER A 89 -0.86 11.36 6.69
N ASP A 90 -1.45 10.18 6.49
CA ASP A 90 -2.21 9.47 7.51
C ASP A 90 -1.97 7.95 7.41
N VAL A 91 -2.08 7.26 8.54
CA VAL A 91 -1.91 5.80 8.61
C VAL A 91 -3.16 5.20 9.22
N GLN A 92 -4.05 4.69 8.37
CA GLN A 92 -5.28 4.07 8.82
C GLN A 92 -4.99 2.69 9.40
N LYS A 93 -5.34 2.47 10.67
CA LYS A 93 -5.19 1.18 11.34
C LYS A 93 -6.54 0.50 11.49
N THR A 94 -6.68 -0.71 10.97
CA THR A 94 -7.88 -1.54 11.11
C THR A 94 -7.51 -2.81 11.84
N SER A 95 -8.22 -3.13 12.93
CA SER A 95 -8.04 -4.36 13.69
C SER A 95 -9.09 -5.40 13.32
N VAL A 96 -8.66 -6.65 13.16
CA VAL A 96 -9.56 -7.81 12.99
C VAL A 96 -9.30 -8.80 14.11
N ASP A 97 -10.34 -9.13 14.86
CA ASP A 97 -10.27 -10.13 15.91
C ASP A 97 -10.43 -11.53 15.31
N MET A 98 -9.48 -12.39 15.64
CA MET A 98 -9.52 -13.79 15.22
C MET A 98 -10.51 -14.57 16.09
N PRO A 99 -11.27 -15.51 15.51
CA PRO A 99 -12.16 -16.36 16.29
C PRO A 99 -11.37 -17.15 17.34
N SER A 100 -11.94 -17.24 18.54
CA SER A 100 -11.47 -18.11 19.62
C SER A 100 -12.57 -19.11 19.97
N TYR A 101 -12.16 -20.24 20.53
CA TYR A 101 -13.08 -21.21 21.11
C TYR A 101 -12.61 -21.61 22.50
N SER A 102 -13.57 -21.90 23.37
CA SER A 102 -13.32 -22.23 24.76
C SER A 102 -13.86 -23.61 25.06
N THR A 103 -13.06 -24.45 25.71
CA THR A 103 -13.49 -25.76 26.20
C THR A 103 -13.55 -25.71 27.71
N THR A 104 -14.73 -26.01 28.28
CA THR A 104 -14.92 -26.09 29.73
C THR A 104 -15.13 -27.54 30.14
N MET A 105 -14.27 -28.03 31.03
CA MET A 105 -14.40 -29.34 31.66
C MET A 105 -14.89 -29.13 33.09
N ALA A 106 -16.05 -29.71 33.42
CA ALA A 106 -16.60 -29.68 34.77
C ALA A 106 -16.49 -31.07 35.40
N SER A 107 -16.00 -31.13 36.63
CA SER A 107 -16.01 -32.33 37.47
C SER A 107 -16.69 -32.00 38.79
N GLY A 108 -17.52 -32.92 39.28
CA GLY A 108 -18.28 -32.71 40.51
C GLY A 108 -18.40 -33.98 41.33
N SER A 109 -18.61 -33.80 42.62
CA SER A 109 -18.86 -34.86 43.58
C SER A 109 -20.13 -34.55 44.37
N ILE A 110 -20.92 -35.59 44.63
CA ILE A 110 -22.19 -35.52 45.36
C ILE A 110 -22.04 -36.28 46.67
N TYR A 111 -22.53 -35.67 47.76
CA TYR A 111 -22.47 -36.19 49.13
C TYR A 111 -23.89 -36.46 49.63
N PRO A 112 -24.42 -37.69 49.41
CA PRO A 112 -25.81 -38.01 49.71
C PRO A 112 -26.14 -37.96 51.21
N ALA A 113 -25.17 -38.27 52.08
CA ALA A 113 -25.35 -38.23 53.53
C ALA A 113 -25.61 -36.82 54.09
N THR A 114 -25.17 -35.78 53.38
CA THR A 114 -25.30 -34.37 53.78
C THR A 114 -26.20 -33.57 52.82
N TYR A 115 -26.85 -34.22 51.86
CA TYR A 115 -27.62 -33.57 50.78
C TYR A 115 -26.87 -32.39 50.13
N SER A 116 -25.56 -32.56 49.90
CA SER A 116 -24.71 -31.50 49.36
C SER A 116 -23.90 -31.98 48.15
N GLY A 117 -23.38 -31.04 47.37
CA GLY A 117 -22.55 -31.33 46.21
C GLY A 117 -21.53 -30.22 45.99
N SER A 118 -20.44 -30.57 45.32
CA SER A 118 -19.39 -29.63 44.92
C SER A 118 -19.02 -29.87 43.46
N MET A 119 -18.75 -28.78 42.74
CA MET A 119 -18.41 -28.80 41.32
C MET A 119 -17.27 -27.83 41.05
N ILE A 120 -16.32 -28.27 40.24
CA ILE A 120 -15.14 -27.51 39.82
C ILE A 120 -15.12 -27.52 38.30
N GLY A 121 -15.04 -26.33 37.71
CA GLY A 121 -14.89 -26.15 36.26
C GLY A 121 -13.50 -25.63 35.93
N ASN A 122 -12.85 -26.21 34.92
CA ASN A 122 -11.64 -25.69 34.31
C ASN A 122 -11.95 -25.27 32.87
N THR A 123 -11.65 -24.02 32.53
CA THR A 123 -11.85 -23.48 31.18
C THR A 123 -10.50 -23.21 30.53
N ILE A 124 -10.33 -23.75 29.32
CA ILE A 124 -9.16 -23.51 28.46
C ILE A 124 -9.61 -22.78 27.19
N ASN A 125 -8.93 -21.69 26.84
CA ASN A 125 -9.21 -20.90 25.65
C ASN A 125 -8.17 -21.21 24.58
N TYR A 126 -8.64 -21.46 23.35
CA TYR A 126 -7.80 -21.76 22.20
C TYR A 126 -8.05 -20.74 21.10
N GLY A 127 -6.97 -20.30 20.46
CA GLY A 127 -7.01 -19.25 19.45
C GLY A 127 -7.35 -17.89 20.04
N GLY A 128 -7.86 -17.00 19.19
CA GLY A 128 -8.02 -15.58 19.50
C GLY A 128 -6.76 -14.76 19.20
N GLY A 129 -6.88 -13.45 19.41
CA GLY A 129 -5.86 -12.46 19.09
C GLY A 129 -6.39 -11.43 18.09
N THR A 130 -5.78 -10.25 18.10
CA THR A 130 -6.16 -9.13 17.23
C THR A 130 -5.06 -8.89 16.22
N TYR A 131 -5.39 -8.92 14.94
CA TYR A 131 -4.46 -8.57 13.86
C TYR A 131 -4.71 -7.14 13.39
N VAL A 132 -3.68 -6.30 13.41
CA VAL A 132 -3.79 -4.90 13.00
C VAL A 132 -3.23 -4.72 11.59
N TYR A 133 -4.11 -4.35 10.67
CA TYR A 133 -3.79 -3.92 9.31
C TYR A 133 -3.51 -2.41 9.31
N SER A 134 -2.42 -1.99 8.67
CA SER A 134 -2.04 -0.58 8.53
C SER A 134 -2.10 -0.18 7.07
N ARG A 135 -2.71 0.96 6.75
CA ARG A 135 -2.81 1.50 5.39
C ARG A 135 -2.30 2.93 5.37
N PRO A 136 -1.04 3.15 4.95
CA PRO A 136 -0.57 4.52 4.74
C PRO A 136 -1.32 5.16 3.59
N SER A 137 -1.60 6.44 3.73
CA SER A 137 -2.21 7.27 2.71
C SER A 137 -1.63 8.67 2.76
N THR A 138 -1.30 9.23 1.61
CA THR A 138 -0.79 10.58 1.48
C THR A 138 -1.60 11.33 0.42
N SER A 139 -2.02 12.55 0.74
CA SER A 139 -2.73 13.46 -0.15
C SER A 139 -1.97 14.77 -0.28
N ASN A 140 -1.64 15.14 -1.50
CA ASN A 140 -1.00 16.40 -1.86
C ASN A 140 -1.98 17.28 -2.65
N MET A 141 -2.15 18.53 -2.24
CA MET A 141 -2.75 19.56 -3.06
C MET A 141 -1.64 20.31 -3.77
N ILE A 142 -1.61 20.25 -5.09
CA ILE A 142 -0.56 20.82 -5.92
C ILE A 142 -1.09 21.93 -6.80
N LYS A 143 -0.31 23.00 -6.93
CA LYS A 143 -0.54 24.05 -7.90
C LYS A 143 0.57 24.04 -8.96
N CYS A 144 0.18 24.02 -10.22
CA CYS A 144 1.07 23.79 -11.36
C CYS A 144 1.34 25.09 -12.13
N PHE A 145 2.55 25.22 -12.69
CA PHE A 145 3.00 26.38 -13.45
C PHE A 145 3.77 25.97 -14.71
N LYS A 146 3.60 26.75 -15.78
CA LYS A 146 4.32 26.52 -17.05
C LYS A 146 5.76 27.05 -16.97
N GLU A 147 5.93 28.16 -16.27
CA GLU A 147 7.21 28.83 -16.03
C GLU A 147 7.51 28.83 -14.53
N LYS A 148 8.78 28.97 -14.16
CA LYS A 148 9.21 28.92 -12.78
C LYS A 148 8.75 30.20 -12.06
N PRO A 149 7.92 30.12 -11.01
CA PRO A 149 7.54 31.31 -10.25
C PRO A 149 8.75 31.82 -9.45
N GLU A 150 9.09 33.11 -9.54
CA GLU A 150 10.30 33.67 -8.93
C GLU A 150 10.12 34.13 -7.46
N ASN A 151 8.89 34.17 -6.94
CA ASN A 151 8.56 34.78 -5.64
C ASN A 151 7.60 33.94 -4.78
N LEU A 152 7.89 32.65 -4.57
CA LEU A 152 7.12 31.83 -3.64
C LEU A 152 7.96 31.47 -2.41
N PRO A 153 7.43 31.58 -1.18
CA PRO A 153 8.11 31.12 0.04
C PRO A 153 8.13 29.59 0.18
N THR A 154 7.66 28.86 -0.84
CA THR A 154 7.53 27.40 -0.87
C THR A 154 8.50 26.80 -1.88
N ILE A 155 8.95 25.58 -1.61
CA ILE A 155 9.80 24.82 -2.53
C ILE A 155 9.08 24.59 -3.85
N ILE A 156 9.74 24.96 -4.94
CA ILE A 156 9.26 24.74 -6.30
C ILE A 156 9.89 23.47 -6.83
N TYR A 157 9.04 22.53 -7.23
CA TYR A 157 9.45 21.26 -7.78
C TYR A 157 9.44 21.31 -9.30
N ASP A 158 10.53 20.85 -9.92
CA ASP A 158 10.57 20.54 -11.35
C ASP A 158 9.95 19.15 -11.56
N ALA A 159 8.89 19.09 -12.36
CA ALA A 159 8.13 17.85 -12.52
C ALA A 159 8.95 16.72 -13.15
N VAL A 160 9.82 17.03 -14.12
CA VAL A 160 10.64 16.01 -14.78
C VAL A 160 11.70 15.47 -13.83
N GLN A 161 12.40 16.37 -13.12
CA GLN A 161 13.43 15.95 -12.17
C GLN A 161 12.85 15.11 -11.04
N VAL A 162 11.74 15.54 -10.43
CA VAL A 162 11.08 14.80 -9.36
C VAL A 162 10.66 13.41 -9.83
N ARG A 163 10.03 13.32 -11.01
CA ARG A 163 9.60 12.04 -11.57
C ARG A 163 10.78 11.09 -11.75
N ASP A 164 11.87 11.57 -12.36
CA ASP A 164 13.02 10.74 -12.71
C ASP A 164 13.81 10.32 -11.45
N SER A 165 13.95 11.21 -10.45
CA SER A 165 14.57 10.89 -9.16
C SER A 165 13.80 9.82 -8.38
N ILE A 166 12.47 9.93 -8.30
CA ILE A 166 11.66 8.97 -7.55
C ILE A 166 11.57 7.63 -8.28
N LYS A 167 11.44 7.64 -9.62
CA LYS A 167 11.49 6.41 -10.42
C LYS A 167 12.82 5.68 -10.26
N THR A 168 13.93 6.41 -10.20
CA THR A 168 15.26 5.83 -9.94
C THR A 168 15.35 5.22 -8.55
N LYS A 169 14.88 5.93 -7.51
CA LYS A 169 14.85 5.44 -6.12
C LYS A 169 14.07 4.13 -5.98
N HIS A 170 12.90 4.04 -6.64
CA HIS A 170 12.01 2.88 -6.54
C HIS A 170 12.19 1.86 -7.68
N SER A 171 13.20 2.02 -8.54
CA SER A 171 13.46 1.15 -9.71
C SER A 171 12.25 0.94 -10.63
N ILE A 172 11.40 1.97 -10.76
CA ILE A 172 10.23 1.95 -11.65
C ILE A 172 10.70 2.34 -13.05
N ARG A 173 10.55 1.41 -14.00
CA ARG A 173 10.90 1.62 -15.42
C ARG A 173 9.86 2.48 -16.14
#